data_AF-A0A9E2Q414-F1
#
_entry.id   AF-A0A9E2Q414-F1
#
_cell.length_a   1.000
_cell.length_b   1.000
_cell.length_c   1.000
_cell.angle_alpha   90.00
_cell.angle_beta   90.00
_cell.angle_gamma   90.00
#
_symmetry.space_group_name_H-M   'P 1'
#
loop_
_entity.id
_entity.type
_entity.pdbx_description
1 polymer ?
#
loop_
_entity_poly.entity_id
_entity_poly.type
_entity_poly.pdbx_seq_one_letter_code
_entity_poly.pdbx_strand_id
1 'polypeptide(L)'
;MADLLVELLEQVAVCVISGGQFGQFQMQVVDRLPALDEATAARLHLMPTCGTQYWHSKNGAWTCVYAEDLTQDEKDRALAAVESQARELGLWEAQTWGPIL
;
A
#
# COMPACT_ATOMS: atom_id res chain seq x y z
N MET A 1 -12.04 -15.94 3.18
CA MET A 1 -11.43 -15.07 2.15
C MET A 1 -9.91 -15.22 2.16
N ALA A 2 -9.25 -15.13 3.33
CA ALA A 2 -7.82 -15.44 3.46
C ALA A 2 -7.47 -16.84 2.93
N ASP A 3 -8.21 -17.88 3.33
CA ASP A 3 -7.95 -19.25 2.87
C ASP A 3 -8.07 -19.40 1.34
N LEU A 4 -9.06 -18.76 0.72
CA LEU A 4 -9.21 -18.74 -0.75
C LEU A 4 -8.04 -18.05 -1.46
N LEU A 5 -7.45 -17.02 -0.84
CA LEU A 5 -6.26 -16.38 -1.38
C LEU A 5 -5.04 -17.32 -1.28
N VAL A 6 -4.94 -18.12 -0.23
CA VAL A 6 -3.90 -19.15 -0.10
C VAL A 6 -4.06 -20.23 -1.16
N GLU A 7 -5.27 -20.78 -1.31
CA GLU A 7 -5.57 -21.75 -2.36
C GLU A 7 -5.24 -21.21 -3.76
N LEU A 8 -5.51 -19.91 -4.02
CA LEU A 8 -5.14 -19.28 -5.28
C LEU A 8 -3.62 -19.14 -5.45
N LEU A 9 -2.90 -18.77 -4.39
CA LEU A 9 -1.44 -18.66 -4.39
C LEU A 9 -0.74 -19.99 -4.68
N GLU A 10 -1.32 -21.11 -4.27
CA GLU A 10 -0.80 -22.45 -4.61
C GLU A 10 -0.86 -22.72 -6.12
N GLN A 11 -1.81 -22.10 -6.83
CA GLN A 11 -1.98 -22.29 -8.28
C GLN A 11 -1.22 -21.26 -9.10
N VAL A 12 -1.25 -19.99 -8.71
CA VAL A 12 -0.74 -18.87 -9.50
C VAL A 12 -0.11 -17.78 -8.64
N ALA A 13 0.73 -16.93 -9.25
CA ALA A 13 1.16 -15.70 -8.60
C ALA A 13 -0.01 -14.72 -8.47
N VAL A 14 -0.11 -14.04 -7.33
CA VAL A 14 -1.17 -13.06 -7.05
C VAL A 14 -0.54 -11.72 -6.68
N CYS A 15 -1.03 -10.64 -7.29
CA CYS A 15 -0.63 -9.29 -6.95
C CYS A 15 -1.79 -8.53 -6.30
N VAL A 16 -1.59 -8.05 -5.07
CA VAL A 16 -2.50 -7.11 -4.43
C VAL A 16 -1.97 -5.70 -4.68
N ILE A 17 -2.81 -4.83 -5.25
CA ILE A 17 -2.48 -3.44 -5.56
C ILE A 17 -3.57 -2.51 -5.03
N SER A 18 -3.18 -1.42 -4.38
CA SER A 18 -4.10 -0.40 -3.87
C SER A 18 -3.37 0.92 -3.60
N GLY A 19 -4.13 2.00 -3.38
CA GLY A 19 -3.56 3.30 -2.99
C GLY A 19 -3.05 3.36 -1.53
N GLY A 20 -3.28 2.32 -0.73
CA GLY A 20 -2.81 2.30 0.66
C GLY A 20 -1.30 2.17 0.77
N GLN A 21 -0.73 2.64 1.88
CA GLN A 21 0.68 2.45 2.19
C GLN A 21 0.98 1.01 2.64
N PHE A 22 2.26 0.60 2.63
CA PHE A 22 2.66 -0.76 3.01
C PHE A 22 2.16 -1.18 4.41
N GLY A 23 2.14 -0.26 5.39
CA GLY A 23 1.61 -0.57 6.74
C GLY A 23 0.14 -1.02 6.74
N GLN A 24 -0.68 -0.52 5.80
CA GLN A 24 -2.07 -1.00 5.65
C GLN A 24 -2.12 -2.39 5.03
N PHE A 25 -1.24 -2.69 4.06
CA PHE A 25 -1.12 -4.04 3.49
C PHE A 25 -0.71 -5.05 4.55
N GLN A 26 0.23 -4.68 5.41
CA GLN A 26 0.64 -5.53 6.54
C GLN A 26 -0.57 -5.87 7.41
N MET A 27 -1.28 -4.86 7.91
CA MET A 27 -2.42 -5.03 8.82
C MET A 27 -3.63 -5.76 8.21
N GLN A 28 -3.94 -5.46 6.94
CA GLN A 28 -5.20 -5.87 6.31
C GLN A 28 -5.07 -7.15 5.48
N VAL A 29 -3.88 -7.45 4.98
CA VAL A 29 -3.62 -8.61 4.11
C VAL A 29 -2.67 -9.57 4.81
N VAL A 30 -1.42 -9.16 5.04
CA VAL A 30 -0.35 -10.06 5.49
C VAL A 30 -0.66 -10.68 6.85
N ASP A 31 -0.99 -9.85 7.84
CA ASP A 31 -1.27 -10.29 9.22
C ASP A 31 -2.56 -11.12 9.33
N ARG A 32 -3.38 -11.14 8.28
CA ARG A 32 -4.65 -11.88 8.22
C ARG A 32 -4.53 -13.22 7.51
N LEU A 33 -3.41 -13.46 6.83
CA LEU A 33 -3.15 -14.75 6.18
C LEU A 33 -2.70 -15.77 7.23
N PRO A 34 -3.07 -17.06 7.08
CA PRO A 34 -2.44 -18.12 7.85
C PRO A 34 -0.94 -18.19 7.50
N ALA A 35 -0.17 -18.93 8.31
CA ALA A 35 1.23 -19.14 8.03
C ALA A 35 1.42 -19.77 6.64
N LEU A 36 2.17 -19.09 5.78
CA LEU A 36 2.53 -19.57 4.45
C LEU A 36 3.92 -20.18 4.50
N ASP A 37 4.13 -21.25 3.73
CA ASP A 37 5.49 -21.67 3.42
C ASP A 37 6.20 -20.66 2.51
N GLU A 38 7.52 -20.77 2.41
CA GLU A 38 8.34 -19.81 1.67
C GLU A 38 7.99 -19.78 0.17
N ALA A 39 7.66 -20.94 -0.42
CA ALA A 39 7.34 -21.06 -1.83
C ALA A 39 6.00 -20.36 -2.18
N THR A 40 5.01 -20.46 -1.30
CA THR A 40 3.69 -19.84 -1.44
C THR A 40 3.78 -18.35 -1.14
N ALA A 41 4.52 -17.96 -0.09
CA ALA A 41 4.76 -16.56 0.23
C ALA A 41 5.49 -15.83 -0.92
N ALA A 42 6.41 -16.49 -1.62
CA ALA A 42 7.11 -15.94 -2.78
C ALA A 42 6.19 -15.72 -4.01
N ARG A 43 4.95 -16.22 -4.00
CA ARG A 43 3.95 -15.99 -5.07
C ARG A 43 3.03 -14.80 -4.79
N LEU A 44 3.11 -14.22 -3.59
CA LEU A 44 2.34 -13.05 -3.21
C LEU A 44 3.16 -11.78 -3.46
N HIS A 45 2.64 -10.93 -4.32
CA HIS A 45 3.22 -9.64 -4.68
C HIS A 45 2.36 -8.52 -4.09
N LEU A 46 2.99 -7.53 -3.46
CA LEU A 46 2.30 -6.40 -2.85
C LEU A 46 2.76 -5.10 -3.51
N MET A 47 1.82 -4.35 -4.07
CA MET A 47 2.06 -3.07 -4.74
C MET A 47 1.24 -1.97 -4.06
N PRO A 48 1.70 -1.44 -2.91
CA PRO A 48 1.08 -0.28 -2.28
C PRO A 48 1.26 0.98 -3.14
N THR A 49 0.59 2.06 -2.73
CA THR A 49 0.67 3.38 -3.36
C THR A 49 0.45 3.33 -4.88
N CYS A 50 -0.53 2.53 -5.30
CA CYS A 50 -0.87 2.28 -6.71
C CYS A 50 0.30 1.75 -7.55
N GLY A 51 1.23 1.01 -6.94
CA GLY A 51 2.38 0.41 -7.61
C GLY A 51 3.61 1.29 -7.72
N THR A 52 3.65 2.47 -7.07
CA THR A 52 4.92 3.22 -6.93
C THR A 52 5.89 2.55 -5.96
N GLN A 53 5.41 1.57 -5.19
CA GLN A 53 6.25 0.67 -4.42
C GLN A 53 5.94 -0.77 -4.77
N TYR A 54 6.95 -1.63 -4.66
CA TYR A 54 6.80 -3.07 -4.81
C TYR A 54 7.50 -3.81 -3.68
N TRP A 55 6.75 -4.69 -3.04
CA TRP A 55 7.20 -5.51 -1.93
C TRP A 55 7.01 -6.99 -2.24
N HIS A 56 8.01 -7.78 -1.85
CA HIS A 56 8.06 -9.21 -2.12
C HIS A 56 8.66 -9.97 -0.93
N SER A 57 8.19 -11.20 -0.70
CA SER A 57 8.72 -12.05 0.37
C SER A 57 10.03 -12.70 -0.07
N LYS A 58 11.08 -12.52 0.73
CA LYS A 58 12.40 -13.14 0.55
C LYS A 58 12.90 -13.64 1.90
N ASN A 59 13.26 -14.92 2.00
CA ASN A 59 13.75 -15.55 3.24
C ASN A 59 12.78 -15.36 4.43
N GLY A 60 11.48 -15.43 4.19
CA GLY A 60 10.45 -15.25 5.22
C GLY A 60 10.23 -13.80 5.68
N ALA A 61 10.80 -12.80 5.00
CA ALA A 61 10.60 -11.39 5.31
C ALA A 61 10.14 -10.58 4.08
N TRP A 62 9.22 -9.64 4.30
CA TRP A 62 8.82 -8.68 3.27
C TRP A 62 9.95 -7.69 3.02
N THR A 63 10.40 -7.63 1.77
CA THR A 63 11.47 -6.75 1.33
C THR A 63 10.92 -5.77 0.29
N CYS A 64 11.24 -4.49 0.45
CA CYS A 64 10.98 -3.47 -0.56
C CYS A 64 11.95 -3.69 -1.73
N VAL A 65 11.41 -4.00 -2.91
CA VAL A 65 12.18 -4.20 -4.14
C VAL A 65 12.48 -2.85 -4.79
N TYR A 66 11.49 -1.96 -4.84
CA TYR A 66 11.67 -0.56 -5.21
C TYR A 66 10.63 0.31 -4.52
N ALA A 67 10.97 1.60 -4.39
CA ALA A 67 10.07 2.66 -3.97
C ALA A 67 10.39 3.93 -4.77
N GLU A 68 9.44 4.36 -5.59
CA GLU A 68 9.47 5.61 -6.35
C GLU A 68 8.87 6.73 -5.49
N ASP A 69 9.62 7.13 -4.47
CA ASP A 69 9.18 8.16 -3.53
C ASP A 69 9.28 9.55 -4.16
N LEU A 70 8.23 10.35 -3.96
CA LEU A 70 8.27 11.77 -4.32
C LEU A 70 9.32 12.52 -3.50
N THR A 71 10.03 13.42 -4.17
CA THR A 71 10.89 14.41 -3.52
C THR A 71 10.06 15.32 -2.60
N GLN A 72 10.74 16.04 -1.69
CA GLN A 72 10.05 16.97 -0.80
C GLN A 72 9.31 18.06 -1.59
N ASP A 73 9.93 18.61 -2.64
CA ASP A 73 9.31 19.63 -3.50
C ASP A 73 8.04 19.11 -4.20
N GLU A 74 8.06 17.88 -4.72
CA GLU A 74 6.89 17.27 -5.37
C GLU A 74 5.76 17.04 -4.37
N LYS A 75 6.08 16.60 -3.15
CA LYS A 75 5.11 16.45 -2.06
C LYS A 75 4.48 17.80 -1.73
N ASP A 76 5.30 18.82 -1.49
CA ASP A 76 4.83 20.16 -1.12
C ASP A 76 3.91 20.76 -2.19
N ARG A 77 4.28 20.64 -3.47
CA ARG A 77 3.44 21.11 -4.59
C ARG A 77 2.13 20.34 -4.70
N ALA A 78 2.15 19.02 -4.50
CA ALA A 78 0.94 18.20 -4.53
C ALA A 78 -0.02 18.57 -3.38
N LEU A 79 0.49 18.74 -2.16
CA LEU A 79 -0.31 19.14 -1.00
C LEU A 79 -0.91 20.54 -1.18
N ALA A 80 -0.12 21.51 -1.66
CA ALA A 80 -0.60 22.86 -1.95
C ALA A 80 -1.71 22.87 -3.02
N ALA A 81 -1.60 22.03 -4.06
CA ALA A 81 -2.64 21.89 -5.07
C ALA A 81 -3.95 21.34 -4.48
N VAL A 82 -3.88 20.30 -3.65
CA VAL A 82 -5.06 19.73 -2.98
C VAL A 82 -5.73 20.76 -2.07
N GLU A 83 -4.95 21.46 -1.24
CA GLU A 83 -5.48 22.47 -0.32
C GLU A 83 -6.12 23.64 -1.06
N SER A 84 -5.42 24.23 -2.03
CA SER A 84 -5.93 25.40 -2.75
C SER A 84 -7.25 25.12 -3.46
N GLN A 85 -7.37 23.96 -4.13
CA GLN A 85 -8.59 23.58 -4.83
C GLN A 85 -9.74 23.24 -3.88
N ALA A 86 -9.46 22.55 -2.77
CA ALA A 86 -10.48 22.28 -1.76
C ALA A 86 -11.02 23.58 -1.13
N ARG A 87 -10.15 24.58 -0.89
CA ARG A 87 -10.57 25.91 -0.40
C ARG A 87 -11.39 26.67 -1.44
N GLU A 88 -10.95 26.70 -2.69
CA GLU A 88 -11.66 27.36 -3.79
C GLU A 88 -13.08 26.81 -3.98
N LEU A 89 -13.25 25.49 -3.85
CA LEU A 89 -14.54 24.81 -3.94
C LEU A 89 -15.38 24.89 -2.66
N GLY A 90 -14.87 25.51 -1.59
CA GLY A 90 -15.55 25.54 -0.29
C GLY A 90 -15.68 24.18 0.41
N LEU A 91 -14.83 23.22 0.05
CA LEU A 91 -14.81 21.85 0.58
C LEU A 91 -13.78 21.65 1.70
N TRP A 92 -13.00 22.68 2.04
CA TRP A 92 -11.97 22.60 3.07
C TRP A 92 -12.58 22.62 4.48
N GLU A 93 -12.39 21.54 5.24
CA GLU A 93 -12.81 21.45 6.64
C GLU A 93 -11.83 22.20 7.55
N ALA A 94 -12.34 22.99 8.49
CA ALA A 94 -11.53 23.76 9.43
C ALA A 94 -11.36 23.05 10.78
N GLN A 95 -12.28 22.15 11.13
CA GLN A 95 -12.28 21.45 12.40
C GLN A 95 -12.00 19.96 12.21
N THR A 96 -10.75 19.57 12.45
CA THR A 96 -10.29 18.20 12.26
C THR A 96 -9.72 17.60 13.54
N TRP A 97 -9.74 16.27 13.62
CA TRP A 97 -9.23 15.51 14.78
C TRP A 97 -7.72 15.24 14.67
N GLY A 98 -7.06 15.78 13.65
CA GLY A 98 -5.63 15.66 13.36
C GLY A 98 -5.25 16.56 12.18
N PRO A 99 -3.98 16.53 11.74
CA PRO A 99 -3.56 17.23 10.52
C PRO A 99 -4.39 16.79 9.32
N ILE A 100 -4.80 17.73 8.47
CA ILE A 100 -5.51 17.42 7.22
C ILE A 100 -4.55 16.86 6.17
N LEU A 101 -3.38 17.49 6.07
CA LEU A 101 -2.27 17.16 5.18
C LEU A 101 -0.98 17.05 5.99
#